data_AF-A0A0K1YTY4-F1
#
_entry.id   AF-A0A0K1YTY4-F1
#
_cell.length_a   1.000
_cell.length_b   1.000
_cell.length_c   1.000
_cell.angle_alpha   90.00
_cell.angle_beta   90.00
_cell.angle_gamma   90.00
#
_symmetry.space_group_name_H-M   'P 1'
#
loop_
_entity.id
_entity.type
_entity.pdbx_description
1 polymer ?
#
loop_
_entity_poly.entity_id
_entity_poly.type
_entity_poly.pdbx_seq_one_letter_code
_entity_poly.pdbx_strand_id
1 'polypeptide(L)'
;LLMICLANQILTGLFLAFHYKTDINLAFQSIINMNRNINFGWLIRSFHANGASMFFIMMYLHISRGIYMNSFNFKLTWLIGVMLLLLTMMTAFVGYVLPWGQMSFWGATVITNLLSAIPYLGNSIVIWIWGGFSINNATLTRFFSIHFILPFMILTLIIMHLMFLHYTGSNNPLGVNSNFDKISFSPYFIIKDLIGLILFLWIFCILTLLFPYLLNDHNNFIMANPMITPTHIQPEWYFLFSYTILRAIPNK
;
A
#
# COMPACT_ATOMS: atom_id res chain seq x y z
N LEU A 1 -10.38 6.71 -9.58
CA LEU A 1 -9.05 6.05 -9.66
C LEU A 1 -8.66 5.31 -8.38
N LEU A 2 -8.60 5.94 -7.19
CA LEU A 2 -8.22 5.23 -5.94
C LEU A 2 -9.11 4.02 -5.61
N MET A 3 -10.43 4.12 -5.80
CA MET A 3 -11.35 2.98 -5.64
C MET A 3 -11.04 1.84 -6.62
N ILE A 4 -10.59 2.17 -7.84
CA ILE A 4 -10.20 1.19 -8.86
C ILE A 4 -8.87 0.53 -8.49
N CYS A 5 -7.93 1.29 -7.90
CA CYS A 5 -6.70 0.73 -7.35
C CYS A 5 -7.01 -0.27 -6.22
N LEU A 6 -7.92 0.10 -5.29
CA LEU A 6 -8.35 -0.81 -4.22
C LEU A 6 -9.03 -2.08 -4.78
N ALA A 7 -9.93 -1.94 -5.75
CA ALA A 7 -10.58 -3.08 -6.39
C ALA A 7 -9.55 -4.02 -7.06
N ASN A 8 -8.56 -3.46 -7.77
CA ASN A 8 -7.45 -4.23 -8.32
C ASN A 8 -6.68 -4.97 -7.22
N GLN A 9 -6.34 -4.30 -6.11
CA GLN A 9 -5.61 -4.92 -5.00
C GLN A 9 -6.40 -6.07 -4.34
N ILE A 10 -7.68 -5.88 -4.07
CA ILE A 10 -8.53 -6.91 -3.46
C ILE A 10 -8.68 -8.11 -4.41
N LEU A 11 -8.99 -7.87 -5.68
CA LEU A 11 -9.19 -8.94 -6.65
C LEU A 11 -7.91 -9.74 -6.87
N THR A 12 -6.82 -9.07 -7.24
CA THR A 12 -5.53 -9.74 -7.49
C THR A 12 -4.97 -10.39 -6.22
N GLY A 13 -5.11 -9.73 -5.07
CA GLY A 13 -4.68 -10.27 -3.77
C GLY A 13 -5.43 -11.54 -3.38
N LEU A 14 -6.74 -11.61 -3.63
CA LEU A 14 -7.53 -12.81 -3.40
C LEU A 14 -7.05 -13.99 -4.25
N PHE A 15 -6.80 -13.77 -5.55
CA PHE A 15 -6.28 -14.82 -6.44
C PHE A 15 -4.87 -15.28 -6.04
N LEU A 16 -4.00 -14.36 -5.59
CA LEU A 16 -2.69 -14.72 -5.06
C LEU A 16 -2.82 -15.53 -3.76
N ALA A 17 -3.76 -15.16 -2.88
CA ALA A 17 -4.00 -15.85 -1.61
C ALA A 17 -4.41 -17.32 -1.78
N PHE A 18 -5.11 -17.68 -2.87
CA PHE A 18 -5.44 -19.08 -3.17
C PHE A 18 -4.23 -19.99 -3.40
N HIS A 19 -3.06 -19.40 -3.71
CA HIS A 19 -1.86 -20.14 -4.07
C HIS A 19 -0.67 -19.88 -3.14
N TYR A 20 -0.76 -18.85 -2.30
CA TYR A 20 0.27 -18.47 -1.35
C TYR A 20 0.34 -19.43 -0.15
N LYS A 21 1.55 -19.68 0.37
CA LYS A 21 1.77 -20.49 1.56
C LYS A 21 2.39 -19.65 2.67
N THR A 22 1.75 -19.64 3.84
CA THR A 22 2.17 -18.91 5.05
C THR A 22 3.15 -19.72 5.90
N ASP A 23 4.23 -20.23 5.27
CA ASP A 23 5.34 -20.90 5.97
C ASP A 23 6.66 -20.33 5.46
N ILE A 24 7.59 -19.96 6.35
CA ILE A 24 8.86 -19.32 5.97
C ILE A 24 9.70 -20.14 4.97
N ASN A 25 9.59 -21.47 5.01
CA ASN A 25 10.32 -22.35 4.10
C ASN A 25 9.67 -22.40 2.71
N LEU A 26 8.36 -22.10 2.64
CA LEU A 26 7.55 -22.25 1.43
C LEU A 26 7.09 -20.91 0.83
N ALA A 27 7.13 -19.81 1.57
CA ALA A 27 6.58 -18.52 1.16
C ALA A 27 7.23 -18.02 -0.13
N PHE A 28 8.55 -17.93 -0.15
CA PHE A 28 9.31 -17.52 -1.33
C PHE A 28 9.11 -18.50 -2.51
N GLN A 29 9.10 -19.81 -2.24
CA GLN A 29 8.85 -20.83 -3.26
C GLN A 29 7.42 -20.76 -3.83
N SER A 30 6.42 -20.43 -3.02
CA SER A 30 5.03 -20.28 -3.47
C SER A 30 4.89 -19.12 -4.45
N ILE A 31 5.64 -18.02 -4.26
CA ILE A 31 5.72 -16.90 -5.20
C ILE A 31 6.36 -17.33 -6.52
N ILE A 32 7.44 -18.11 -6.47
CA ILE A 32 8.07 -18.67 -7.69
C ILE A 32 7.08 -19.57 -8.43
N ASN A 33 6.38 -20.45 -7.69
CA ASN A 33 5.39 -21.34 -8.26
C ASN A 33 4.24 -20.57 -8.93
N MET A 34 3.72 -19.51 -8.29
CA MET A 34 2.72 -18.62 -8.89
C MET A 34 3.20 -18.01 -10.20
N ASN A 35 4.43 -17.53 -10.26
CA ASN A 35 4.97 -16.91 -11.46
C ASN A 35 5.20 -17.89 -12.61
N ARG A 36 5.56 -19.14 -12.31
CA ARG A 36 6.03 -20.09 -13.33
C ARG A 36 5.00 -21.12 -13.75
N ASN A 37 4.18 -21.58 -12.81
CA ASN A 37 3.37 -22.79 -12.99
C ASN A 37 1.86 -22.52 -12.98
N ILE A 38 1.42 -21.33 -12.56
CA ILE A 38 -0.01 -20.97 -12.50
C ILE A 38 -0.36 -20.16 -13.73
N ASN A 39 -1.45 -20.54 -14.40
CA ASN A 39 -1.97 -19.82 -15.55
C ASN A 39 -2.22 -18.35 -15.20
N PHE A 40 -1.58 -17.44 -15.94
CA PHE A 40 -1.59 -15.99 -15.68
C PHE A 40 -1.12 -15.57 -14.27
N GLY A 41 -0.49 -16.46 -13.49
CA GLY A 41 -0.05 -16.13 -12.13
C GLY A 41 1.01 -15.03 -12.10
N TRP A 42 1.94 -15.04 -13.07
CA TRP A 42 2.91 -13.94 -13.25
C TRP A 42 2.21 -12.60 -13.50
N LEU A 43 1.13 -12.61 -14.28
CA LEU A 43 0.39 -11.42 -14.66
C LEU A 43 -0.36 -10.86 -13.44
N ILE A 44 -1.11 -11.72 -12.73
CA ILE A 44 -1.83 -11.36 -11.50
C ILE A 44 -0.86 -10.79 -10.47
N ARG A 45 0.31 -11.42 -10.27
CA ARG A 45 1.34 -10.91 -9.35
C ARG A 45 1.87 -9.54 -9.79
N SER A 46 2.16 -9.35 -11.08
CA SER A 46 2.64 -8.07 -11.61
C SER A 46 1.59 -6.96 -11.45
N PHE A 47 0.31 -7.27 -11.68
CA PHE A 47 -0.81 -6.34 -11.43
C PHE A 47 -0.96 -5.99 -9.94
N HIS A 48 -0.76 -6.96 -9.04
CA HIS A 48 -0.83 -6.70 -7.60
C HIS A 48 0.33 -5.79 -7.15
N ALA A 49 1.57 -6.17 -7.48
CA ALA A 49 2.78 -5.45 -7.07
C ALA A 49 2.84 -4.02 -7.63
N ASN A 50 2.70 -3.86 -8.96
CA ASN A 50 2.71 -2.52 -9.56
C ASN A 50 1.43 -1.74 -9.24
N GLY A 51 0.32 -2.43 -8.97
CA GLY A 51 -0.91 -1.79 -8.54
C GLY A 51 -0.77 -1.11 -7.18
N ALA A 52 0.09 -1.64 -6.29
CA ALA A 52 0.39 -0.98 -5.02
C ALA A 52 1.11 0.35 -5.24
N SER A 53 2.11 0.38 -6.13
CA SER A 53 2.77 1.61 -6.56
C SER A 53 1.79 2.61 -7.17
N MET A 54 0.93 2.17 -8.10
CA MET A 54 -0.09 3.05 -8.68
C MET A 54 -1.08 3.58 -7.63
N PHE A 55 -1.40 2.80 -6.60
CA PHE A 55 -2.21 3.26 -5.47
C PHE A 55 -1.53 4.45 -4.77
N PHE A 56 -0.25 4.34 -4.40
CA PHE A 56 0.47 5.44 -3.75
C PHE A 56 0.65 6.67 -4.64
N ILE A 57 0.94 6.49 -5.94
CA ILE A 57 0.99 7.63 -6.89
C ILE A 57 -0.36 8.37 -6.87
N MET A 58 -1.47 7.65 -7.04
CA MET A 58 -2.81 8.27 -7.03
C MET A 58 -3.15 8.87 -5.67
N MET A 59 -2.65 8.30 -4.58
CA MET A 59 -2.90 8.79 -3.22
C MET A 59 -2.16 10.10 -2.97
N TYR A 60 -0.89 10.19 -3.35
CA TYR A 60 -0.13 11.43 -3.24
C TYR A 60 -0.67 12.54 -4.14
N LEU A 61 -1.12 12.21 -5.35
CA LEU A 61 -1.84 13.17 -6.21
C LEU A 61 -3.16 13.64 -5.58
N HIS A 62 -3.89 12.74 -4.92
CA HIS A 62 -5.13 13.09 -4.24
C HIS A 62 -4.88 14.01 -3.04
N ILE A 63 -3.85 13.72 -2.24
CA ILE A 63 -3.43 14.53 -1.10
C ILE A 63 -2.92 15.90 -1.58
N SER A 64 -2.07 15.93 -2.61
CA SER A 64 -1.52 17.19 -3.14
C SER A 64 -2.62 18.11 -3.66
N ARG A 65 -3.62 17.57 -4.38
CA ARG A 65 -4.83 18.31 -4.75
C ARG A 65 -5.54 18.85 -3.51
N GLY A 66 -5.69 18.03 -2.48
CA GLY A 66 -6.39 18.41 -1.26
C GLY A 66 -5.70 19.56 -0.51
N ILE A 67 -4.37 19.59 -0.50
CA ILE A 67 -3.57 20.69 0.04
C ILE A 67 -3.69 21.93 -0.84
N TYR A 68 -3.42 21.79 -2.14
CA TYR A 68 -3.41 22.91 -3.09
C TYR A 68 -4.75 23.65 -3.17
N MET A 69 -5.86 22.91 -3.09
CA MET A 69 -7.21 23.47 -3.15
C MET A 69 -7.81 23.78 -1.77
N ASN A 70 -7.04 23.71 -0.68
CA ASN A 70 -7.55 23.89 0.70
C ASN A 70 -8.73 22.97 1.07
N SER A 71 -8.82 21.78 0.48
CA SER A 71 -9.87 20.79 0.81
C SER A 71 -9.71 20.17 2.20
N PHE A 72 -8.56 20.37 2.87
CA PHE A 72 -8.38 20.00 4.27
C PHE A 72 -9.35 20.74 5.23
N ASN A 73 -9.98 21.82 4.77
CA ASN A 73 -11.04 22.52 5.50
C ASN A 73 -12.29 21.64 5.73
N PHE A 74 -12.51 20.61 4.91
CA PHE A 74 -13.51 19.57 5.20
C PHE A 74 -12.97 18.59 6.25
N LYS A 75 -12.89 19.06 7.51
CA LYS A 75 -12.15 18.41 8.60
C LYS A 75 -12.46 16.93 8.77
N LEU A 76 -13.74 16.52 8.77
CA LEU A 76 -14.13 15.11 8.93
C LEU A 76 -13.66 14.24 7.77
N THR A 77 -13.92 14.70 6.53
CA THR A 77 -13.45 14.04 5.31
C THR A 77 -11.93 13.93 5.28
N TRP A 78 -11.22 15.01 5.65
CA TRP A 78 -9.76 15.06 5.71
C TRP A 78 -9.18 14.11 6.76
N LEU A 79 -9.73 14.09 7.98
CA LEU A 79 -9.28 13.18 9.05
C LEU A 79 -9.42 11.72 8.64
N ILE A 80 -10.52 11.34 7.99
CA ILE A 80 -10.68 9.98 7.45
C ILE A 80 -9.71 9.73 6.29
N GLY A 81 -9.44 10.74 5.47
CA GLY A 81 -8.39 10.67 4.44
C GLY A 81 -7.01 10.36 5.02
N VAL A 82 -6.65 10.97 6.16
CA VAL A 82 -5.41 10.67 6.89
C VAL A 82 -5.42 9.23 7.44
N MET A 83 -6.54 8.78 8.02
CA MET A 83 -6.67 7.40 8.47
C MET A 83 -6.54 6.39 7.31
N LEU A 84 -7.15 6.68 6.16
CA LEU A 84 -7.02 5.88 4.95
C LEU A 84 -5.56 5.78 4.50
N LEU A 85 -4.83 6.90 4.47
CA LEU A 85 -3.39 6.90 4.16
C LEU A 85 -2.62 5.97 5.11
N LEU A 86 -2.81 6.11 6.42
CA LEU A 86 -2.11 5.29 7.42
C LEU A 86 -2.43 3.80 7.29
N LEU A 87 -3.70 3.44 7.09
CA LEU A 87 -4.07 2.04 6.88
C LEU A 87 -3.51 1.48 5.57
N THR A 88 -3.52 2.25 4.47
CA THR A 88 -2.92 1.83 3.20
C THR A 88 -1.41 1.64 3.32
N MET A 89 -0.71 2.54 4.03
CA MET A 89 0.70 2.39 4.37
C MET A 89 0.97 1.11 5.18
N MET A 90 0.19 0.85 6.23
CA MET A 90 0.30 -0.38 7.01
C MET A 90 0.08 -1.62 6.14
N THR A 91 -0.97 -1.61 5.31
CA THR A 91 -1.34 -2.72 4.42
C THR A 91 -0.24 -3.04 3.43
N ALA A 92 0.32 -2.03 2.77
CA ALA A 92 1.40 -2.19 1.82
C ALA A 92 2.68 -2.70 2.48
N PHE A 93 3.03 -2.17 3.65
CA PHE A 93 4.18 -2.64 4.42
C PHE A 93 4.07 -4.12 4.76
N VAL A 94 2.98 -4.57 5.38
CA VAL A 94 2.83 -5.99 5.73
C VAL A 94 2.72 -6.89 4.50
N GLY A 95 2.15 -6.39 3.40
CA GLY A 95 2.09 -7.10 2.11
C GLY A 95 3.47 -7.30 1.50
N TYR A 96 4.35 -6.30 1.63
CA TYR A 96 5.73 -6.38 1.14
C TYR A 96 6.57 -7.43 1.87
N VAL A 97 6.18 -7.85 3.08
CA VAL A 97 6.87 -8.90 3.84
C VAL A 97 6.55 -10.31 3.28
N LEU A 98 5.37 -10.49 2.69
CA LEU A 98 4.86 -11.81 2.31
C LEU A 98 5.71 -12.59 1.30
N PRO A 99 6.37 -11.95 0.30
CA PRO A 99 7.25 -12.69 -0.59
C PRO A 99 8.44 -13.37 0.09
N TRP A 100 8.81 -12.93 1.29
CA TRP A 100 9.91 -13.47 2.08
C TRP A 100 11.28 -13.44 1.38
N GLY A 101 11.53 -12.36 0.63
CA GLY A 101 12.85 -12.05 0.08
C GLY A 101 13.73 -11.27 1.06
N GLN A 102 14.96 -10.93 0.66
CA GLN A 102 15.91 -10.21 1.53
C GLN A 102 15.37 -8.84 1.98
N MET A 103 14.85 -8.03 1.07
CA MET A 103 14.31 -6.71 1.44
C MET A 103 13.02 -6.83 2.26
N SER A 104 12.18 -7.83 1.96
CA SER A 104 11.01 -8.16 2.79
C SER A 104 11.40 -8.42 4.25
N PHE A 105 12.36 -9.32 4.49
CA PHE A 105 12.76 -9.71 5.84
C PHE A 105 13.49 -8.60 6.58
N TRP A 106 14.51 -8.00 5.96
CA TRP A 106 15.32 -6.98 6.62
C TRP A 106 14.57 -5.66 6.78
N GLY A 107 13.74 -5.28 5.82
CA GLY A 107 12.83 -4.15 5.93
C GLY A 107 11.86 -4.33 7.10
N ALA A 108 11.28 -5.53 7.25
CA ALA A 108 10.42 -5.83 8.39
C ALA A 108 11.18 -5.71 9.72
N THR A 109 12.40 -6.26 9.79
CA THR A 109 13.24 -6.26 11.00
C THR A 109 13.55 -4.84 11.44
N VAL A 110 14.01 -3.98 10.51
CA VAL A 110 14.37 -2.60 10.82
C VAL A 110 13.14 -1.78 11.21
N ILE A 111 12.07 -1.81 10.42
CA ILE A 111 10.89 -0.95 10.62
C ILE A 111 10.16 -1.31 11.91
N THR A 112 9.91 -2.59 12.16
CA THR A 112 9.19 -2.99 13.39
C THR A 112 10.03 -2.75 14.64
N ASN A 113 11.36 -2.88 14.55
CA ASN A 113 12.25 -2.58 15.66
C ASN A 113 12.36 -1.08 15.97
N LEU A 114 11.77 -0.17 15.20
CA LEU A 114 11.66 1.23 15.60
C LEU A 114 10.79 1.37 16.86
N LEU A 115 9.81 0.49 17.06
CA LEU A 115 8.93 0.51 18.22
C LEU A 115 9.65 0.24 19.54
N SER A 116 10.87 -0.34 19.52
CA SER A 116 11.68 -0.49 20.75
C SER A 116 12.16 0.85 21.32
N ALA A 117 12.06 1.95 20.57
CA ALA A 117 12.35 3.30 21.05
C ALA A 117 11.30 3.80 22.08
N ILE A 118 10.11 3.18 22.13
CA ILE A 118 9.05 3.57 23.06
C ILE A 118 9.53 3.28 24.50
N PRO A 119 9.59 4.29 25.39
CA PRO A 119 10.04 4.11 26.76
C PRO A 119 9.23 3.06 27.51
N TYR A 120 9.91 2.24 28.32
CA TYR A 120 9.37 1.18 29.18
C TYR A 120 8.72 -0.02 28.45
N LEU A 121 7.92 0.21 27.41
CA LEU A 121 7.11 -0.82 26.75
C LEU A 121 7.66 -1.26 25.38
N GLY A 122 8.61 -0.54 24.79
CA GLY A 122 9.03 -0.75 23.41
C GLY A 122 9.46 -2.18 23.10
N ASN A 123 10.36 -2.76 23.91
CA ASN A 123 10.83 -4.13 23.70
C ASN A 123 9.70 -5.16 23.81
N SER A 124 8.79 -5.00 24.76
CA SER A 124 7.63 -5.88 24.90
C SER A 124 6.69 -5.79 23.70
N ILE A 125 6.49 -4.59 23.13
CA ILE A 125 5.66 -4.39 21.94
C ILE A 125 6.30 -5.07 20.72
N VAL A 126 7.61 -4.93 20.52
CA VAL A 126 8.33 -5.56 19.40
C VAL A 126 8.22 -7.08 19.47
N ILE A 127 8.54 -7.69 20.62
CA ILE A 127 8.44 -9.14 20.82
C ILE A 127 6.99 -9.62 20.65
N TRP A 128 6.02 -8.84 21.13
CA TRP A 128 4.60 -9.16 20.97
C TRP A 128 4.16 -9.11 19.50
N ILE A 129 4.59 -8.11 18.72
CA ILE A 129 4.33 -8.05 17.28
C ILE A 129 5.00 -9.23 16.58
N TRP A 130 6.24 -9.55 16.97
CA TRP A 130 7.00 -10.63 16.37
C TRP A 130 6.43 -12.02 16.70
N GLY A 131 5.77 -12.17 17.84
CA GLY A 131 5.38 -13.49 18.35
C GLY A 131 6.61 -14.35 18.68
N GLY A 132 7.73 -13.72 19.03
CA GLY A 132 9.03 -14.34 19.26
C GLY A 132 10.15 -13.31 19.39
N PHE A 133 11.38 -13.78 19.54
CA PHE A 133 12.57 -12.92 19.73
C PHE A 133 13.12 -12.32 18.44
N SER A 134 12.64 -12.79 17.29
CA SER A 134 13.02 -12.29 15.97
C SER A 134 11.86 -12.48 15.00
N ILE A 135 11.97 -11.85 13.82
CA ILE A 135 11.10 -12.12 12.69
C ILE A 135 11.26 -13.59 12.27
N ASN A 136 10.16 -14.34 12.26
CA ASN A 136 10.11 -15.77 11.99
C ASN A 136 8.70 -16.20 11.53
N ASN A 137 8.38 -17.50 11.52
CA ASN A 137 7.11 -18.00 11.01
C ASN A 137 5.87 -17.39 11.66
N ALA A 138 5.90 -17.15 12.98
CA ALA A 138 4.82 -16.49 13.70
C ALA A 138 4.54 -15.06 13.18
N THR A 139 5.57 -14.33 12.75
CA THR A 139 5.38 -13.01 12.11
C THR A 139 4.70 -13.12 10.76
N LEU A 140 5.18 -14.04 9.93
CA LEU A 140 4.72 -14.17 8.56
C LEU A 140 3.24 -14.55 8.49
N THR A 141 2.83 -15.52 9.31
CA THR A 141 1.43 -15.96 9.39
C THR A 141 0.51 -14.82 9.83
N ARG A 142 0.90 -14.07 10.86
CA ARG A 142 0.12 -12.91 11.35
C ARG A 142 0.09 -11.78 10.34
N PHE A 143 1.21 -11.47 9.70
CA PHE A 143 1.30 -10.41 8.71
C PHE A 143 0.44 -10.74 7.49
N PHE A 144 0.36 -12.01 7.08
CA PHE A 144 -0.59 -12.44 6.07
C PHE A 144 -2.04 -12.18 6.50
N SER A 145 -2.45 -12.61 7.71
CA SER A 145 -3.81 -12.38 8.21
C SER A 145 -4.15 -10.89 8.30
N ILE A 146 -3.22 -10.07 8.79
CA ILE A 146 -3.37 -8.60 8.89
C ILE A 146 -3.47 -7.98 7.48
N HIS A 147 -2.58 -8.36 6.56
CA HIS A 147 -2.60 -7.89 5.19
C HIS A 147 -3.90 -8.23 4.48
N PHE A 148 -4.46 -9.41 4.74
CA PHE A 148 -5.71 -9.86 4.15
C PHE A 148 -6.92 -9.05 4.64
N ILE A 149 -7.00 -8.73 5.93
CA ILE A 149 -8.17 -8.04 6.50
C ILE A 149 -8.16 -6.52 6.30
N LEU A 150 -6.99 -5.87 6.28
CA LEU A 150 -6.88 -4.42 6.18
C LEU A 150 -7.54 -3.80 4.93
N PRO A 151 -7.45 -4.37 3.71
CA PRO A 151 -8.15 -3.86 2.54
C PRO A 151 -9.67 -3.73 2.72
N PHE A 152 -10.29 -4.63 3.49
CA PHE A 152 -11.73 -4.57 3.78
C PHE A 152 -12.06 -3.48 4.81
N MET A 153 -11.19 -3.25 5.80
CA MET A 153 -11.32 -2.09 6.70
C MET A 153 -11.16 -0.77 5.96
N ILE A 154 -10.23 -0.70 4.99
CA ILE A 154 -10.07 0.45 4.10
C ILE A 154 -11.37 0.69 3.30
N LEU A 155 -12.02 -0.36 2.80
CA LEU A 155 -13.30 -0.23 2.10
C LEU A 155 -14.38 0.41 2.98
N THR A 156 -14.50 0.00 4.25
CA THR A 156 -15.42 0.62 5.21
C THR A 156 -15.10 2.09 5.43
N LEU A 157 -13.81 2.44 5.58
CA LEU A 157 -13.38 3.84 5.73
C LEU A 157 -13.64 4.69 4.49
N ILE A 158 -13.57 4.13 3.28
CA ILE A 158 -13.93 4.84 2.04
C ILE A 158 -15.41 5.19 2.03
N ILE A 159 -16.30 4.29 2.48
CA ILE A 159 -17.74 4.59 2.60
C ILE A 159 -17.94 5.77 3.54
N MET A 160 -17.30 5.77 4.71
CA MET A 160 -17.37 6.89 5.66
C MET A 160 -16.78 8.18 5.06
N HIS A 161 -15.63 8.10 4.39
CA HIS A 161 -14.99 9.23 3.71
C HIS A 161 -15.92 9.89 2.70
N LEU A 162 -16.58 9.09 1.86
CA LEU A 162 -17.53 9.57 0.86
C LEU A 162 -18.80 10.13 1.53
N MET A 163 -19.31 9.49 2.57
CA MET A 163 -20.47 10.00 3.32
C MET A 163 -20.22 11.42 3.86
N PHE A 164 -19.07 11.66 4.50
CA PHE A 164 -18.73 13.00 4.98
C PHE A 164 -18.52 14.00 3.85
N LEU A 165 -17.94 13.59 2.73
CA LEU A 165 -17.86 14.42 1.53
C LEU A 165 -19.25 14.78 0.97
N HIS A 166 -20.19 13.85 1.00
CA HIS A 166 -21.56 14.08 0.51
C HIS A 166 -22.35 15.06 1.37
N TYR A 167 -22.06 15.19 2.67
CA TYR A 167 -22.70 16.20 3.52
C TYR A 167 -22.34 17.63 3.12
N THR A 168 -21.11 17.88 2.68
CA THR A 168 -20.66 19.23 2.28
C THR A 168 -20.76 19.46 0.76
N GLY A 169 -20.66 18.40 -0.02
CA GLY A 169 -20.34 18.45 -1.44
C GLY A 169 -18.85 18.66 -1.70
N SER A 170 -18.46 18.54 -2.97
CA SER A 170 -17.07 18.70 -3.43
C SER A 170 -16.61 20.15 -3.43
N ASN A 171 -15.33 20.37 -3.18
CA ASN A 171 -14.67 21.66 -3.43
C ASN A 171 -14.45 21.89 -4.93
N ASN A 172 -14.13 23.12 -5.32
CA ASN A 172 -13.80 23.52 -6.69
C ASN A 172 -12.50 24.36 -6.74
N PRO A 173 -11.88 24.51 -7.93
CA PRO A 173 -10.60 25.20 -8.07
C PRO A 173 -10.58 26.67 -7.66
N LEU A 174 -11.74 27.36 -7.71
CA LEU A 174 -11.85 28.77 -7.33
C LEU A 174 -12.00 28.95 -5.81
N GLY A 175 -12.29 27.89 -5.06
CA GLY A 175 -12.48 27.93 -3.61
C GLY A 175 -13.72 28.72 -3.15
N VAL A 176 -14.62 29.08 -4.08
CA VAL A 176 -15.87 29.81 -3.81
C VAL A 176 -17.06 28.86 -3.73
N ASN A 177 -18.21 29.33 -3.24
CA ASN A 177 -19.42 28.51 -3.18
C ASN A 177 -19.93 28.13 -4.59
N SER A 178 -19.96 26.84 -4.91
CA SER A 178 -20.39 26.32 -6.21
C SER A 178 -21.90 26.08 -6.33
N ASN A 179 -22.70 26.35 -5.28
CA ASN A 179 -24.15 26.08 -5.30
C ASN A 179 -24.91 26.77 -6.44
N PHE A 180 -24.41 27.90 -6.95
CA PHE A 180 -25.03 28.65 -8.03
C PHE A 180 -24.83 28.01 -9.42
N ASP A 181 -23.88 27.08 -9.56
CA ASP A 181 -23.52 26.46 -10.84
C ASP A 181 -23.19 24.97 -10.66
N LYS A 182 -24.14 24.23 -10.07
CA LYS A 182 -24.05 22.77 -9.95
C LYS A 182 -24.63 22.09 -11.18
N ILE A 183 -23.89 21.12 -11.71
CA ILE A 183 -24.37 20.19 -12.73
C ILE A 183 -24.55 18.79 -12.13
N SER A 184 -25.37 17.96 -12.77
CA SER A 184 -25.55 16.56 -12.39
C SER A 184 -24.24 15.76 -12.57
N PHE A 185 -24.04 14.74 -11.74
CA PHE A 185 -22.87 13.87 -11.88
C PHE A 185 -22.89 13.10 -13.21
N SER A 186 -24.05 12.53 -13.57
CA SER A 186 -24.29 11.91 -14.88
C SER A 186 -24.88 12.94 -15.84
N PRO A 187 -24.40 13.03 -17.11
CA PRO A 187 -23.34 12.23 -17.71
C PRO A 187 -21.93 12.81 -17.53
N TYR A 188 -21.82 14.07 -17.10
CA TYR A 188 -20.60 14.86 -17.22
C TYR A 188 -19.38 14.26 -16.51
N PHE A 189 -19.50 13.95 -15.22
CA PHE A 189 -18.40 13.42 -14.44
C PHE A 189 -18.14 11.94 -14.75
N ILE A 190 -19.15 11.17 -15.19
CA ILE A 190 -18.96 9.79 -15.67
C ILE A 190 -18.02 9.77 -16.87
N ILE A 191 -18.29 10.61 -17.88
CA ILE A 191 -17.45 10.68 -19.09
C ILE A 191 -16.03 11.14 -18.73
N LYS A 192 -15.91 12.17 -17.88
CA LYS A 192 -14.61 12.67 -17.42
C LYS A 192 -13.81 11.60 -16.67
N ASP A 193 -14.46 10.87 -15.77
CA ASP A 193 -13.81 9.82 -14.98
C ASP A 193 -13.41 8.62 -15.86
N LEU A 194 -14.19 8.31 -16.91
CA LEU A 194 -13.83 7.30 -17.91
C LEU A 194 -12.56 7.69 -18.70
N ILE A 195 -12.43 8.95 -19.12
CA ILE A 195 -11.21 9.43 -19.78
C ILE A 195 -10.01 9.29 -18.85
N GLY A 196 -10.17 9.71 -17.59
CA GLY A 196 -9.12 9.54 -16.57
C GLY A 196 -8.77 8.07 -16.32
N LEU A 197 -9.75 7.17 -16.38
CA LEU A 197 -9.55 5.73 -16.25
C LEU A 197 -8.77 5.15 -17.45
N ILE A 198 -9.10 5.55 -18.68
CA ILE A 198 -8.39 5.08 -19.87
C ILE A 198 -6.92 5.49 -19.79
N LEU A 199 -6.63 6.74 -19.42
CA LEU A 199 -5.25 7.22 -19.26
C LEU A 199 -4.51 6.46 -18.15
N PHE A 200 -5.17 6.25 -17.01
CA PHE A 200 -4.63 5.45 -15.90
C PHE A 200 -4.30 4.03 -16.34
N LEU A 201 -5.23 3.35 -17.01
CA LEU A 201 -5.04 1.97 -17.48
C LEU A 201 -3.92 1.88 -18.53
N TRP A 202 -3.79 2.88 -19.41
CA TRP A 202 -2.72 2.90 -20.40
C TRP A 202 -1.34 2.95 -19.73
N ILE A 203 -1.13 3.86 -18.77
CA ILE A 203 0.12 3.94 -18.00
C ILE A 203 0.34 2.68 -17.16
N PHE A 204 -0.72 2.19 -16.50
CA PHE A 204 -0.63 1.01 -15.66
C PHE A 204 -0.26 -0.24 -16.45
N CYS A 205 -0.83 -0.44 -17.64
CA CYS A 205 -0.50 -1.54 -18.54
C CYS A 205 0.92 -1.44 -19.09
N ILE A 206 1.41 -0.24 -19.44
CA ILE A 206 2.81 -0.05 -19.83
C ILE A 206 3.74 -0.50 -18.71
N LEU A 207 3.49 -0.05 -17.47
CA LEU A 207 4.27 -0.43 -16.31
C LEU A 207 4.20 -1.95 -16.05
N THR A 208 3.01 -2.55 -16.05
CA THR A 208 2.85 -3.97 -15.68
C THR A 208 3.32 -4.94 -16.76
N LEU A 209 3.15 -4.61 -18.04
CA LEU A 209 3.43 -5.53 -19.15
C LEU A 209 4.84 -5.34 -19.71
N LEU A 210 5.29 -4.09 -19.87
CA LEU A 210 6.61 -3.80 -20.47
C LEU A 210 7.70 -3.66 -19.42
N PHE A 211 7.38 -3.14 -18.23
CA PHE A 211 8.37 -2.82 -17.19
C PHE A 211 7.99 -3.36 -15.80
N PRO A 212 7.59 -4.65 -15.65
CA PRO A 212 6.95 -5.18 -14.43
C PRO A 212 7.79 -5.08 -13.15
N TYR A 213 9.11 -4.93 -13.29
CA TYR A 213 10.07 -4.90 -12.18
C TYR A 213 10.77 -3.55 -12.02
N LEU A 214 10.40 -2.53 -12.79
CA LEU A 214 11.06 -1.21 -12.77
C LEU A 214 11.05 -0.56 -11.37
N LEU A 215 9.98 -0.77 -10.62
CA LEU A 215 9.79 -0.17 -9.29
C LEU A 215 10.17 -1.10 -8.13
N ASN A 216 10.66 -2.32 -8.41
CA ASN A 216 10.95 -3.32 -7.38
C ASN A 216 12.46 -3.42 -7.11
N ASP A 217 12.83 -3.64 -5.84
CA ASP A 217 14.23 -3.92 -5.50
C ASP A 217 14.64 -5.34 -5.92
N HIS A 218 15.72 -5.43 -6.69
CA HIS A 218 16.33 -6.69 -7.14
C HIS A 218 16.68 -7.65 -6.00
N ASN A 219 17.05 -7.15 -4.81
CA ASN A 219 17.37 -7.99 -3.66
C ASN A 219 16.15 -8.79 -3.17
N ASN A 220 14.92 -8.35 -3.49
CA ASN A 220 13.72 -9.11 -3.11
C ASN A 220 13.48 -10.34 -4.01
N PHE A 221 14.33 -10.58 -5.01
CA PHE A 221 14.42 -11.83 -5.76
C PHE A 221 15.42 -12.83 -5.15
N ILE A 222 16.03 -12.49 -4.02
CA ILE A 222 16.88 -13.39 -3.23
C ILE A 222 16.07 -13.81 -2.01
N MET A 223 15.99 -15.13 -1.74
CA MET A 223 15.31 -15.64 -0.55
C MET A 223 15.93 -15.06 0.73
N ALA A 224 15.10 -14.71 1.70
CA ALA A 224 15.58 -14.14 2.96
C ALA A 224 16.62 -15.03 3.65
N ASN A 225 17.74 -14.44 4.04
CA ASN A 225 18.74 -15.08 4.88
C ASN A 225 19.02 -14.21 6.11
N PRO A 226 18.59 -14.64 7.32
CA PRO A 226 18.78 -13.88 8.56
C PRO A 226 20.24 -13.62 8.93
N MET A 227 21.19 -14.37 8.34
CA MET A 227 22.62 -14.22 8.61
C MET A 227 23.34 -13.29 7.64
N ILE A 228 22.67 -12.83 6.57
CA ILE A 228 23.27 -11.98 5.54
C ILE A 228 22.42 -10.73 5.33
N THR A 229 22.89 -9.62 5.87
CA THR A 229 22.30 -8.28 5.66
C THR A 229 22.67 -7.74 4.28
N PRO A 230 21.69 -7.28 3.47
CA PRO A 230 21.96 -6.51 2.26
C PRO A 230 22.79 -5.26 2.56
N THR A 231 23.57 -4.81 1.57
CA THR A 231 24.42 -3.61 1.69
C THR A 231 23.63 -2.35 1.99
N HIS A 232 22.44 -2.21 1.39
CA HIS A 232 21.56 -1.06 1.56
C HIS A 232 20.13 -1.53 1.85
N ILE A 233 19.73 -1.54 3.12
CA ILE A 233 18.34 -1.80 3.50
C ILE A 233 17.53 -0.51 3.33
N GLN A 234 16.50 -0.57 2.50
CA GLN A 234 15.58 0.53 2.26
C GLN A 234 14.15 0.00 2.05
N PRO A 235 13.12 0.79 2.39
CA PRO A 235 11.76 0.42 2.05
C PRO A 235 11.46 0.72 0.58
N GLU A 236 10.30 0.28 0.12
CA GLU A 236 9.76 0.62 -1.19
C GLU A 236 9.65 2.14 -1.42
N TRP A 237 9.66 2.55 -2.69
CA TRP A 237 9.86 3.95 -3.09
C TRP A 237 8.88 4.94 -2.42
N TYR A 238 7.63 4.50 -2.21
CA TYR A 238 6.59 5.31 -1.58
C TYR A 238 6.83 5.57 -0.09
N PHE A 239 7.81 4.93 0.54
CA PHE A 239 8.23 5.22 1.92
C PHE A 239 9.57 5.95 2.01
N LEU A 240 10.27 6.19 0.89
CA LEU A 240 11.62 6.77 0.95
C LEU A 240 11.64 8.15 1.59
N PHE A 241 10.63 8.98 1.36
CA PHE A 241 10.58 10.33 1.94
C PHE A 241 10.45 10.31 3.48
N SER A 242 9.70 9.36 4.06
CA SER A 242 9.60 9.25 5.51
C SER A 242 10.83 8.57 6.10
N TYR A 243 11.43 7.64 5.36
CA TYR A 243 12.69 7.00 5.73
C TYR A 243 13.87 7.99 5.76
N THR A 244 13.93 8.94 4.82
CA THR A 244 14.96 9.99 4.86
C THR A 244 14.78 10.94 6.04
N ILE A 245 13.54 11.33 6.37
CA ILE A 245 13.24 12.13 7.56
C ILE A 245 13.69 11.39 8.83
N LEU A 246 13.37 10.09 8.94
CA LEU A 246 13.79 9.26 10.07
C LEU A 246 15.32 9.26 10.24
N ARG A 247 16.07 9.08 9.15
CA ARG A 247 17.54 9.03 9.17
C ARG A 247 18.21 10.38 9.38
N ALA A 248 17.48 11.50 9.23
CA ALA A 248 18.03 12.83 9.42
C ALA A 248 18.29 13.14 10.92
N ILE A 249 17.66 12.41 11.83
CA ILE A 249 17.82 12.58 13.28
C ILE A 249 18.81 11.52 13.79
N PRO A 250 19.98 11.90 14.35
CA PRO A 250 20.98 10.96 14.86
C PRO A 250 20.61 10.43 16.25
N ASN A 251 19.32 10.15 16.48
CA ASN A 251 18.79 9.58 17.71
C ASN A 251 17.60 8.67 17.38
N LYS A 252 17.50 7.56 18.09
CA LYS A 252 16.41 6.60 17.95
C LYS A 252 15.20 7.03 18.75
#